data_AF-A0A353ZUY5-F1
#
_entry.id   AF-A0A353ZUY5-F1
#
_cell.length_a   1.000
_cell.length_b   1.000
_cell.length_c   1.000
_cell.angle_alpha   90.00
_cell.angle_beta   90.00
_cell.angle_gamma   90.00
#
_symmetry.space_group_name_H-M   'P 1'
#
loop_
_entity.id
_entity.type
_entity.pdbx_description
1 polymer ?
#
loop_
_entity_poly.entity_id
_entity_poly.type
_entity_poly.pdbx_seq_one_letter_code
_entity_poly.pdbx_strand_id
1 'polypeptide(L)'
;MAKIIAFDEEARRGLERGLNILADAVKVTLGPRGRNVVLEKKWGAPTITNDGVSIAKEIELDDPYEKIGAELVKEVAKKTDDVAGDGTTTATVLAQALVKEGLRNVAAGADPLSLKRGIEKAVAAVTVELLASAKEIETKEEIAATASISAGDDEIGALIAEALDKVGKEGVITVEESNTFGLELELTEGMRFDKGYISAYFVTDTERQETVLEDPYILIVNSKISNVKELVAVLEKVMQSNKPLLIIA
;
A
#
# COMPACT_ATOMS: atom_id res chain seq x y z
N MET A 1 -12.11 -2.96 -30.94
CA MET A 1 -13.44 -2.66 -30.36
C MET A 1 -13.77 -1.20 -30.61
N ALA A 2 -15.03 -0.88 -30.93
CA ALA A 2 -15.50 0.50 -31.03
C ALA A 2 -15.51 1.16 -29.64
N LYS A 3 -15.30 2.48 -29.58
CA LYS A 3 -15.32 3.25 -28.32
C LYS A 3 -16.76 3.68 -28.00
N ILE A 4 -17.15 3.57 -26.74
CA ILE A 4 -18.42 4.09 -26.22
C ILE A 4 -18.14 5.47 -25.61
N ILE A 5 -18.96 6.46 -25.92
CA ILE A 5 -18.79 7.84 -25.46
C ILE A 5 -20.11 8.27 -24.80
N ALA A 6 -20.03 8.69 -23.54
CA ALA A 6 -21.15 9.27 -22.79
C ALA A 6 -20.78 10.69 -22.35
N PHE A 7 -21.79 11.53 -22.14
CA PHE A 7 -21.64 12.93 -21.79
C PHE A 7 -22.47 13.29 -20.56
N ASP A 8 -22.18 14.47 -20.00
CA ASP A 8 -22.96 15.12 -18.94
C ASP A 8 -23.31 14.20 -17.76
N GLU A 9 -24.59 14.16 -17.40
CA GLU A 9 -25.13 13.46 -16.24
C GLU A 9 -25.02 11.93 -16.37
N GLU A 10 -25.13 11.40 -17.58
CA GLU A 10 -25.03 9.96 -17.83
C GLU A 10 -23.63 9.44 -17.47
N ALA A 11 -22.59 10.13 -17.96
CA ALA A 11 -21.21 9.80 -17.64
C ALA A 11 -20.94 9.95 -16.14
N ARG A 12 -21.38 11.06 -15.52
CA ARG A 12 -21.16 11.33 -14.09
C ARG A 12 -21.81 10.28 -13.19
N ARG A 13 -23.06 9.88 -13.49
CA ARG A 13 -23.75 8.85 -12.71
C ARG A 13 -23.12 7.48 -12.87
N GLY A 14 -22.62 7.14 -14.06
CA GLY A 14 -21.86 5.90 -14.25
C GLY A 14 -20.62 5.85 -13.37
N LEU A 15 -19.81 6.92 -13.41
CA LEU A 15 -18.63 7.04 -12.55
C LEU A 15 -18.98 7.00 -11.06
N GLU A 16 -20.01 7.74 -10.64
CA GLU A 16 -20.45 7.81 -9.24
C GLU A 16 -20.90 6.44 -8.72
N ARG A 17 -21.65 5.66 -9.52
CA ARG A 17 -22.09 4.31 -9.12
C ARG A 17 -20.91 3.38 -8.87
N GLY A 18 -19.95 3.33 -9.80
CA GLY A 18 -18.77 2.48 -9.64
C GLY A 18 -17.88 2.88 -8.47
N LEU A 19 -17.68 4.18 -8.28
CA LEU A 19 -17.02 4.73 -7.10
C LEU A 19 -17.73 4.32 -5.81
N ASN A 20 -19.06 4.41 -5.77
CA ASN A 20 -19.85 4.05 -4.59
C ASN A 20 -19.78 2.55 -4.29
N ILE A 21 -19.81 1.68 -5.30
CA ILE A 21 -19.67 0.23 -5.09
C ILE A 21 -18.34 -0.08 -4.39
N LEU A 22 -17.24 0.50 -4.87
CA LEU A 22 -15.93 0.30 -4.26
C LEU A 22 -15.85 0.90 -2.86
N ALA A 23 -16.26 2.17 -2.70
CA ALA A 23 -16.19 2.85 -1.42
C ALA A 23 -17.10 2.20 -0.36
N ASP A 24 -18.27 1.69 -0.75
CA ASP A 24 -19.19 1.01 0.16
C ASP A 24 -18.65 -0.34 0.63
N ALA A 25 -17.89 -1.04 -0.21
CA ALA A 25 -17.21 -2.28 0.15
C ALA A 25 -16.00 -2.03 1.09
N VAL A 26 -15.28 -0.93 0.90
CA VAL A 26 -14.10 -0.60 1.72
C VAL A 26 -14.49 0.05 3.05
N LYS A 27 -15.47 0.96 3.08
CA LYS A 27 -15.78 1.76 4.28
C LYS A 27 -16.29 0.93 5.47
N VAL A 28 -16.78 -0.29 5.25
CA VAL A 28 -17.23 -1.16 6.34
C VAL A 28 -16.08 -1.63 7.23
N THR A 29 -14.83 -1.52 6.75
CA THR A 29 -13.63 -1.90 7.52
C THR A 29 -13.10 -0.78 8.40
N LEU A 30 -13.65 0.43 8.30
CA LEU A 30 -13.12 1.61 8.98
C LEU A 30 -13.26 1.53 10.51
N GLY A 31 -12.13 1.70 11.21
CA GLY A 31 -12.07 1.90 12.66
C GLY A 31 -12.14 0.61 13.49
N PRO A 32 -12.16 0.73 14.83
CA PRO A 32 -12.04 -0.41 15.75
C PRO A 32 -13.26 -1.34 15.77
N ARG A 33 -14.37 -0.93 15.14
CA ARG A 33 -15.57 -1.74 14.94
C ARG A 33 -15.78 -2.06 13.46
N GLY A 34 -14.74 -1.92 12.66
CA GLY A 34 -14.69 -2.36 11.28
C GLY A 34 -15.04 -3.84 11.17
N ARG A 35 -15.68 -4.20 10.07
CA ARG A 35 -16.02 -5.58 9.73
C ARG A 35 -15.05 -6.11 8.71
N ASN A 36 -14.80 -7.41 8.76
CA ASN A 36 -14.02 -8.06 7.73
C ASN A 36 -14.84 -8.22 6.45
N VAL A 37 -14.15 -8.13 5.32
CA VAL A 37 -14.66 -8.47 4.00
C VAL A 37 -14.07 -9.81 3.59
N VAL A 38 -14.89 -10.64 2.96
CA VAL A 38 -14.49 -11.95 2.45
C VAL A 38 -14.26 -11.83 0.96
N LEU A 39 -13.04 -12.12 0.53
CA LEU A 39 -12.60 -12.06 -0.86
C LEU A 39 -12.45 -13.48 -1.40
N GLU A 40 -13.09 -13.75 -2.53
CA GLU A 40 -12.99 -15.03 -3.21
C GLU A 40 -11.58 -15.21 -3.78
N LYS A 41 -11.02 -16.42 -3.63
CA LYS A 41 -9.81 -16.85 -4.33
C LYS A 41 -10.18 -17.93 -5.33
N LYS A 42 -9.58 -17.90 -6.52
CA LYS A 42 -9.78 -18.93 -7.57
C LYS A 42 -9.40 -20.34 -7.09
N TRP A 43 -8.50 -20.44 -6.11
CA TRP A 43 -8.02 -21.68 -5.53
C TRP A 43 -7.78 -21.49 -4.03
N GLY A 44 -8.08 -22.52 -3.23
CA GLY A 44 -7.87 -22.51 -1.78
C GLY A 44 -8.99 -21.84 -0.99
N ALA A 45 -8.66 -21.42 0.23
CA ALA A 45 -9.59 -20.72 1.12
C ALA A 45 -9.73 -19.24 0.73
N PRO A 46 -10.90 -18.62 0.97
CA PRO A 46 -11.08 -17.18 0.74
C PRO A 46 -10.20 -16.37 1.69
N THR A 47 -9.82 -15.17 1.26
CA THR A 47 -9.12 -14.21 2.13
C THR A 47 -10.16 -13.47 2.97
N ILE A 48 -9.94 -13.39 4.29
CA ILE A 48 -10.72 -12.55 5.20
C ILE A 48 -9.82 -11.37 5.58
N THR A 49 -10.20 -10.16 5.21
CA THR A 49 -9.36 -8.97 5.44
C THR A 49 -10.19 -7.76 5.83
N ASN A 50 -9.58 -6.85 6.58
CA ASN A 50 -10.06 -5.50 6.88
C ASN A 50 -9.23 -4.43 6.14
N ASP A 51 -8.23 -4.80 5.36
CA ASP A 51 -7.40 -3.88 4.59
C ASP A 51 -8.13 -3.33 3.35
N GLY A 52 -8.27 -2.02 3.31
CA GLY A 52 -8.95 -1.30 2.23
C GLY A 52 -8.26 -1.46 0.87
N VAL A 53 -6.92 -1.59 0.82
CA VAL A 53 -6.19 -1.75 -0.45
C VAL A 53 -6.44 -3.12 -1.05
N SER A 54 -6.35 -4.16 -0.24
CA SER A 54 -6.64 -5.54 -0.64
C SER A 54 -8.07 -5.67 -1.16
N ILE A 55 -9.05 -5.08 -0.47
CA ILE A 55 -10.45 -5.08 -0.92
C ILE A 55 -10.62 -4.30 -2.22
N ALA A 56 -10.04 -3.11 -2.32
CA ALA A 56 -10.14 -2.28 -3.51
C ALA A 56 -9.54 -2.96 -4.75
N LYS A 57 -8.44 -3.71 -4.61
CA LYS A 57 -7.78 -4.44 -5.71
C LYS A 57 -8.70 -5.50 -6.33
N GLU A 58 -9.46 -6.23 -5.52
CA GLU A 58 -10.33 -7.32 -5.98
C GLU A 58 -11.64 -6.87 -6.66
N ILE A 59 -12.01 -5.58 -6.54
CA ILE A 59 -13.27 -5.08 -7.10
C ILE A 59 -13.12 -4.83 -8.61
N GLU A 60 -13.65 -5.73 -9.43
CA GLU A 60 -13.81 -5.51 -10.87
C GLU A 60 -15.30 -5.35 -11.22
N LEU A 61 -15.61 -4.34 -12.04
CA LEU A 61 -16.97 -4.04 -12.47
C LEU A 61 -17.10 -4.26 -13.98
N ASP A 62 -18.24 -4.85 -14.39
CA ASP A 62 -18.52 -5.16 -15.79
C ASP A 62 -18.89 -3.92 -16.61
N ASP A 63 -19.65 -2.99 -16.02
CA ASP A 63 -20.04 -1.75 -16.69
C ASP A 63 -18.80 -0.86 -16.90
N PRO A 64 -18.49 -0.43 -18.15
CA PRO A 64 -17.28 0.33 -18.42
C PRO A 64 -17.18 1.66 -17.68
N TYR A 65 -18.30 2.35 -17.42
CA TYR A 65 -18.29 3.64 -16.73
C TYR A 65 -18.13 3.45 -15.23
N GLU A 66 -18.83 2.47 -14.66
CA GLU A 66 -18.65 2.11 -13.25
C GLU A 66 -17.22 1.64 -13.00
N LYS A 67 -16.66 0.82 -13.89
CA LYS A 67 -15.26 0.40 -13.82
C LYS A 67 -14.32 1.58 -13.73
N ILE A 68 -14.47 2.59 -14.59
CA ILE A 68 -13.63 3.80 -14.54
C ILE A 68 -13.79 4.52 -13.19
N GLY A 69 -15.02 4.64 -12.69
CA GLY A 69 -15.29 5.24 -11.38
C GLY A 69 -14.59 4.52 -10.23
N ALA A 70 -14.63 3.19 -10.23
CA ALA A 70 -13.93 2.36 -9.25
C ALA A 70 -12.39 2.52 -9.37
N GLU A 71 -11.83 2.43 -10.58
CA GLU A 71 -10.38 2.58 -10.81
C GLU A 71 -9.84 3.94 -10.33
N LEU A 72 -10.61 5.03 -10.50
CA LEU A 72 -10.22 6.35 -10.00
C LEU A 72 -10.06 6.37 -8.47
N VAL A 73 -10.88 5.62 -7.73
CA VAL A 73 -10.77 5.54 -6.27
C VAL A 73 -9.75 4.51 -5.81
N LYS A 74 -9.52 3.43 -6.58
CA LYS A 74 -8.37 2.55 -6.36
C LYS A 74 -7.07 3.33 -6.39
N GLU A 75 -6.93 4.27 -7.32
CA GLU A 75 -5.74 5.12 -7.42
C GLU A 75 -5.59 6.03 -6.19
N VAL A 76 -6.68 6.53 -5.62
CA VAL A 76 -6.65 7.29 -4.36
C VAL A 76 -6.13 6.41 -3.23
N ALA A 77 -6.70 5.22 -3.05
CA ALA A 77 -6.28 4.29 -2.00
C ALA A 77 -4.81 3.87 -2.17
N LYS A 78 -4.42 3.44 -3.37
CA LYS A 78 -3.05 3.04 -3.70
C LYS A 78 -2.06 4.17 -3.45
N LYS A 79 -2.38 5.40 -3.87
CA LYS A 79 -1.44 6.51 -3.70
C LYS A 79 -1.26 6.90 -2.23
N THR A 80 -2.30 6.75 -1.42
CA THR A 80 -2.20 6.93 0.03
C THR A 80 -1.32 5.86 0.66
N ASP A 81 -1.49 4.59 0.26
CA ASP A 81 -0.66 3.47 0.71
C ASP A 81 0.83 3.70 0.37
N ASP A 82 1.13 4.05 -0.89
CA ASP A 82 2.49 4.31 -1.35
C ASP A 82 3.23 5.43 -0.58
N VAL A 83 2.48 6.40 -0.03
CA VAL A 83 3.05 7.59 0.62
C VAL A 83 3.08 7.46 2.15
N ALA A 84 2.07 6.84 2.74
CA ALA A 84 1.87 6.81 4.18
C ALA A 84 1.85 5.41 4.79
N GLY A 85 1.59 4.35 4.00
CA GLY A 85 1.46 2.97 4.47
C GLY A 85 0.22 2.67 5.31
N ASP A 86 -0.67 3.65 5.51
CA ASP A 86 -1.95 3.54 6.22
C ASP A 86 -2.91 4.65 5.74
N GLY A 87 -4.19 4.56 6.11
CA GLY A 87 -5.21 5.58 5.86
C GLY A 87 -5.98 5.40 4.56
N THR A 88 -5.84 4.26 3.90
CA THR A 88 -6.43 3.94 2.59
C THR A 88 -7.95 3.95 2.62
N THR A 89 -8.54 3.37 3.67
CA THR A 89 -10.00 3.42 3.93
C THR A 89 -10.47 4.85 4.21
N THR A 90 -9.72 5.63 4.98
CA THR A 90 -10.03 7.05 5.26
C THR A 90 -10.02 7.88 3.98
N ALA A 91 -8.99 7.72 3.14
CA ALA A 91 -8.88 8.40 1.85
C ALA A 91 -10.05 8.04 0.92
N THR A 92 -10.44 6.77 0.89
CA THR A 92 -11.58 6.27 0.09
C THR A 92 -12.91 6.90 0.53
N VAL A 93 -13.16 6.98 1.85
CA VAL A 93 -14.38 7.59 2.40
C VAL A 93 -14.42 9.10 2.13
N LEU A 94 -13.29 9.79 2.27
CA LEU A 94 -13.20 11.22 1.95
C LEU A 94 -13.43 11.48 0.46
N ALA A 95 -12.85 10.65 -0.42
CA ALA A 95 -13.06 10.72 -1.86
C ALA A 95 -14.54 10.54 -2.20
N GLN A 96 -15.20 9.54 -1.60
CA GLN A 96 -16.64 9.31 -1.79
C GLN A 96 -17.47 10.54 -1.40
N ALA A 97 -17.20 11.13 -0.23
CA ALA A 97 -17.92 12.30 0.24
C ALA A 97 -17.73 13.52 -0.66
N LEU A 98 -16.48 13.80 -1.07
CA LEU A 98 -16.14 14.93 -1.95
C LEU A 98 -16.76 14.78 -3.34
N VAL A 99 -16.72 13.58 -3.93
CA VAL A 99 -17.32 13.35 -5.25
C VAL A 99 -18.84 13.48 -5.17
N LYS A 100 -19.49 12.88 -4.18
CA LYS A 100 -20.94 12.94 -4.03
C LYS A 100 -21.45 14.38 -3.90
N GLU A 101 -20.88 15.17 -2.99
CA GLU A 101 -21.29 16.57 -2.83
C GLU A 101 -20.85 17.44 -4.01
N GLY A 102 -19.69 17.17 -4.62
CA GLY A 102 -19.24 17.85 -5.83
C GLY A 102 -20.21 17.65 -6.99
N LEU A 103 -20.58 16.42 -7.29
CA LEU A 103 -21.52 16.07 -8.37
C LEU A 103 -22.91 16.68 -8.11
N ARG A 104 -23.39 16.66 -6.87
CA ARG A 104 -24.64 17.32 -6.49
C ARG A 104 -24.63 18.82 -6.81
N ASN A 105 -23.54 19.52 -6.50
CA ASN A 105 -23.42 20.96 -6.79
C ASN A 105 -23.29 21.23 -8.29
N VAL A 106 -22.57 20.38 -9.03
CA VAL A 106 -22.48 20.48 -10.50
C VAL A 106 -23.86 20.26 -11.14
N ALA A 107 -24.63 19.29 -10.67
CA ALA A 107 -26.01 19.07 -11.13
C ALA A 107 -26.93 20.27 -10.83
N ALA A 108 -26.64 21.02 -9.75
CA ALA A 108 -27.32 22.29 -9.43
C ALA A 108 -26.85 23.50 -10.27
N GLY A 109 -25.93 23.29 -11.23
CA GLY A 109 -25.45 24.32 -12.15
C GLY A 109 -24.19 25.06 -11.69
N ALA A 110 -23.52 24.61 -10.63
CA ALA A 110 -22.26 25.19 -10.21
C ALA A 110 -21.12 24.88 -11.21
N ASP A 111 -20.20 25.84 -11.39
CA ASP A 111 -19.01 25.66 -12.23
C ASP A 111 -18.02 24.65 -11.59
N PRO A 112 -17.75 23.50 -12.25
CA PRO A 112 -16.85 22.48 -11.70
C PRO A 112 -15.43 22.97 -11.40
N LEU A 113 -14.92 23.91 -12.20
CA LEU A 113 -13.57 24.46 -12.02
C LEU A 113 -13.48 25.32 -10.77
N SER A 114 -14.53 26.09 -10.48
CA SER A 114 -14.63 26.88 -9.26
C SER A 114 -14.80 26.02 -8.02
N LEU A 115 -15.59 24.94 -8.10
CA LEU A 115 -15.70 23.95 -7.02
C LEU A 115 -14.34 23.31 -6.71
N LYS A 116 -13.62 22.84 -7.73
CA LYS A 116 -12.27 22.28 -7.57
C LYS A 116 -11.32 23.24 -6.87
N ARG A 117 -11.26 24.51 -7.33
CA ARG A 117 -10.42 25.54 -6.70
C ARG A 117 -10.82 25.81 -5.24
N GLY A 118 -12.11 25.73 -4.92
CA GLY A 118 -12.60 25.84 -3.54
C GLY A 118 -12.11 24.70 -2.66
N ILE A 119 -12.23 23.45 -3.15
CA ILE A 119 -11.74 22.25 -2.47
C ILE A 119 -10.24 22.33 -2.25
N GLU A 120 -9.45 22.71 -3.27
CA GLU A 120 -7.98 22.84 -3.16
C GLU A 120 -7.58 23.87 -2.09
N LYS A 121 -8.27 25.01 -2.02
CA LYS A 121 -8.03 26.02 -0.98
C LYS A 121 -8.37 25.50 0.42
N ALA A 122 -9.49 24.79 0.55
CA ALA A 122 -9.90 24.22 1.84
C ALA A 122 -8.91 23.15 2.31
N VAL A 123 -8.49 22.24 1.41
CA VAL A 123 -7.47 21.23 1.71
C VAL A 123 -6.18 21.88 2.16
N ALA A 124 -5.69 22.91 1.44
CA ALA A 124 -4.47 23.62 1.82
C ALA A 124 -4.56 24.25 3.23
N ALA A 125 -5.69 24.88 3.56
CA ALA A 125 -5.90 25.47 4.88
C ALA A 125 -5.96 24.41 5.99
N VAL A 126 -6.65 23.29 5.74
CA VAL A 126 -6.74 22.18 6.69
C VAL A 126 -5.37 21.53 6.90
N THR A 127 -4.58 21.32 5.85
CA THR A 127 -3.23 20.75 5.98
C THR A 127 -2.34 21.63 6.87
N VAL A 128 -2.40 22.95 6.72
CA VAL A 128 -1.64 23.88 7.57
C VAL A 128 -2.04 23.72 9.04
N GLU A 129 -3.35 23.68 9.33
CA GLU A 129 -3.85 23.51 10.70
C GLU A 129 -3.45 22.16 11.29
N LEU A 130 -3.56 21.07 10.51
CA LEU A 130 -3.18 19.73 10.96
C LEU A 130 -1.69 19.69 11.36
N LEU A 131 -0.81 20.26 10.54
CA LEU A 131 0.62 20.33 10.84
C LEU A 131 0.93 21.23 12.04
N ALA A 132 0.20 22.33 12.20
CA ALA A 132 0.36 23.21 13.36
C ALA A 132 -0.09 22.55 14.68
N SER A 133 -1.07 21.65 14.61
CA SER A 133 -1.58 20.87 15.75
C SER A 133 -0.80 19.57 16.01
N ALA A 134 0.13 19.20 15.13
CA ALA A 134 0.89 17.96 15.24
C ALA A 134 1.83 17.99 16.44
N LYS A 135 1.89 16.87 17.16
CA LYS A 135 2.82 16.66 18.27
C LYS A 135 3.85 15.63 17.86
N GLU A 136 5.13 15.92 18.07
CA GLU A 136 6.19 14.92 17.89
C GLU A 136 6.04 13.78 18.90
N ILE A 137 6.31 12.56 18.42
CA ILE A 137 6.33 11.35 19.25
C ILE A 137 7.74 11.19 19.81
N GLU A 138 7.84 11.17 21.14
CA GLU A 138 9.14 11.13 21.84
C GLU A 138 9.32 9.86 22.66
N THR A 139 8.22 9.26 23.11
CA THR A 139 8.25 8.15 24.07
C THR A 139 7.94 6.80 23.44
N LYS A 140 8.49 5.73 24.02
CA LYS A 140 8.22 4.36 23.60
C LYS A 140 6.73 4.03 23.71
N GLU A 141 6.06 4.57 24.74
CA GLU A 141 4.64 4.42 24.98
C GLU A 141 3.79 5.05 23.87
N GLU A 142 4.17 6.24 23.38
CA GLU A 142 3.48 6.90 22.25
C GLU A 142 3.68 6.13 20.93
N ILE A 143 4.87 5.57 20.70
CA ILE A 143 5.15 4.69 19.56
C ILE A 143 4.29 3.43 19.65
N ALA A 144 4.27 2.77 20.81
CA ALA A 144 3.48 1.58 21.05
C ALA A 144 1.99 1.83 20.83
N ALA A 145 1.47 2.95 21.36
CA ALA A 145 0.07 3.33 21.16
C ALA A 145 -0.28 3.54 19.68
N THR A 146 0.61 4.21 18.92
CA THR A 146 0.39 4.45 17.49
C THR A 146 0.40 3.15 16.69
N ALA A 147 1.38 2.29 16.94
CA ALA A 147 1.47 0.98 16.30
C ALA A 147 0.29 0.07 16.67
N SER A 148 -0.16 0.09 17.93
CA SER A 148 -1.30 -0.70 18.40
C SER A 148 -2.61 -0.28 17.73
N ILE A 149 -2.82 1.03 17.54
CA ILE A 149 -4.00 1.55 16.84
C ILE A 149 -4.02 1.11 15.37
N SER A 150 -2.87 1.18 14.70
CA SER A 150 -2.76 0.77 13.28
C SER A 150 -2.92 -0.75 13.11
N ALA A 151 -2.30 -1.55 13.98
CA ALA A 151 -2.42 -3.01 13.95
C ALA A 151 -3.77 -3.53 14.48
N GLY A 152 -4.47 -2.75 15.30
CA GLY A 152 -5.65 -3.18 16.04
C GLY A 152 -5.33 -4.15 17.20
N ASP A 153 -4.07 -4.19 17.64
CA ASP A 153 -3.56 -5.14 18.63
C ASP A 153 -2.44 -4.53 19.49
N ASP A 154 -2.62 -4.54 20.82
CA ASP A 154 -1.69 -3.96 21.79
C ASP A 154 -0.37 -4.75 21.91
N GLU A 155 -0.41 -6.07 21.70
CA GLU A 155 0.79 -6.92 21.76
C GLU A 155 1.71 -6.65 20.57
N ILE A 156 1.12 -6.52 19.37
CA ILE A 156 1.86 -6.14 18.15
C ILE A 156 2.48 -4.75 18.31
N GLY A 157 1.71 -3.77 18.81
CA GLY A 157 2.23 -2.42 19.00
C GLY A 157 3.36 -2.35 20.03
N ALA A 158 3.28 -3.12 21.11
CA ALA A 158 4.35 -3.23 22.11
C ALA A 158 5.63 -3.83 21.50
N LEU A 159 5.51 -4.88 20.68
CA LEU A 159 6.64 -5.52 20.01
C LEU A 159 7.32 -4.58 19.00
N ILE A 160 6.55 -3.82 18.22
CA ILE A 160 7.09 -2.82 17.28
C ILE A 160 7.86 -1.74 18.05
N ALA A 161 7.31 -1.25 19.16
CA ALA A 161 7.98 -0.25 19.99
C ALA A 161 9.26 -0.82 20.63
N GLU A 162 9.28 -2.08 21.05
CA GLU A 162 10.48 -2.75 21.54
C GLU A 162 11.55 -2.92 20.45
N ALA A 163 11.14 -3.31 19.24
CA ALA A 163 12.03 -3.44 18.10
C ALA A 163 12.71 -2.10 17.80
N LEU A 164 11.92 -1.01 17.64
CA LEU A 164 12.42 0.34 17.35
C LEU A 164 13.36 0.88 18.45
N ASP A 165 13.08 0.56 19.71
CA ASP A 165 13.93 0.93 20.85
C ASP A 165 15.30 0.23 20.81
N LYS A 166 15.33 -1.05 20.38
CA LYS A 166 16.57 -1.83 20.24
C LYS A 166 17.39 -1.45 19.01
N VAL A 167 16.75 -1.25 17.85
CA VAL A 167 17.46 -0.94 16.59
C VAL A 167 17.70 0.56 16.38
N GLY A 168 17.05 1.42 17.17
CA GLY A 168 17.07 2.87 17.04
C GLY A 168 16.16 3.39 15.93
N LYS A 169 15.97 4.71 15.85
CA LYS A 169 15.05 5.36 14.89
C LYS A 169 15.39 5.08 13.41
N GLU A 170 16.64 4.79 13.10
CA GLU A 170 17.11 4.47 11.73
C GLU A 170 17.34 2.96 11.52
N GLY A 171 17.00 2.14 12.51
CA GLY A 171 17.13 0.70 12.41
C GLY A 171 16.14 0.07 11.44
N VAL A 172 16.48 -1.12 10.95
CA VAL A 172 15.66 -1.85 9.99
C VAL A 172 14.86 -2.91 10.74
N ILE A 173 13.55 -2.96 10.47
CA ILE A 173 12.66 -3.99 10.99
C ILE A 173 12.16 -4.79 9.80
N THR A 174 12.27 -6.11 9.90
CA THR A 174 11.71 -7.07 8.94
C THR A 174 10.68 -7.93 9.64
N VAL A 175 9.69 -8.41 8.89
CA VAL A 175 8.65 -9.31 9.37
C VAL A 175 8.73 -10.57 8.53
N GLU A 176 8.92 -11.71 9.20
CA GLU A 176 9.04 -13.04 8.60
C GLU A 176 7.96 -13.96 9.14
N GLU A 177 7.50 -14.90 8.31
CA GLU A 177 6.55 -15.92 8.73
C GLU A 177 7.28 -17.02 9.50
N SER A 178 6.88 -17.27 10.74
CA SER A 178 7.43 -18.35 11.57
C SER A 178 6.55 -19.61 11.49
N ASN A 179 7.20 -20.77 11.58
CA ASN A 179 6.52 -22.06 11.76
C ASN A 179 6.11 -22.33 13.23
N THR A 180 6.51 -21.47 14.17
CA THR A 180 6.17 -21.56 15.59
C THR A 180 4.94 -20.71 15.94
N PHE A 181 4.26 -21.06 17.02
CA PHE A 181 3.18 -20.22 17.55
C PHE A 181 3.75 -19.04 18.34
N GLY A 182 3.12 -17.88 18.17
CA GLY A 182 3.46 -16.65 18.89
C GLY A 182 4.24 -15.68 18.02
N LEU A 183 4.56 -14.53 18.60
CA LEU A 183 5.38 -13.50 17.99
C LEU A 183 6.75 -13.50 18.69
N GLU A 184 7.81 -13.54 17.89
CA GLU A 184 9.18 -13.49 18.38
C GLU A 184 9.90 -12.27 17.79
N LEU A 185 10.68 -11.60 18.63
CA LEU A 185 11.54 -10.49 18.23
C LEU A 185 12.99 -10.95 18.28
N GLU A 186 13.59 -11.16 17.12
CA GLU A 186 15.01 -11.48 16.99
C GLU A 186 15.79 -10.24 16.52
N LEU A 187 16.91 -9.97 17.20
CA LEU A 187 17.84 -8.93 16.77
C LEU A 187 18.96 -9.59 15.98
N THR A 188 19.01 -9.32 14.68
CA THR A 188 20.04 -9.86 13.79
C THR A 188 20.98 -8.75 13.32
N GLU A 189 22.24 -9.10 13.08
CA GLU A 189 23.16 -8.20 12.39
C GLU A 189 22.83 -8.21 10.89
N GLY A 190 22.60 -7.04 10.32
CA GLY A 190 22.24 -6.90 8.92
C GLY A 190 22.55 -5.51 8.39
N MET A 191 22.31 -5.30 7.09
CA MET A 191 22.48 -3.99 6.45
C MET A 191 21.39 -3.74 5.42
N ARG A 192 20.97 -2.48 5.31
CA ARG A 192 20.09 -1.97 4.26
C ARG A 192 20.75 -0.78 3.58
N PHE A 193 20.60 -0.69 2.26
CA PHE A 193 21.02 0.45 1.47
C PHE A 193 19.94 0.80 0.46
N ASP A 194 19.89 2.06 0.03
CA ASP A 194 18.83 2.60 -0.84
C ASP A 194 19.04 2.20 -2.32
N LYS A 195 18.88 0.91 -2.60
CA LYS A 195 18.88 0.31 -3.95
C LYS A 195 17.88 -0.84 -4.03
N GLY A 196 17.13 -0.90 -5.13
CA GLY A 196 16.26 -2.01 -5.47
C GLY A 196 16.85 -2.91 -6.57
N TYR A 197 16.07 -3.88 -7.02
CA TYR A 197 16.41 -4.72 -8.17
C TYR A 197 16.46 -3.90 -9.48
N ILE A 198 17.38 -4.27 -10.38
CA ILE A 198 17.56 -3.59 -11.67
C ILE A 198 16.40 -3.92 -12.65
N SER A 199 15.68 -5.01 -12.40
CA SER A 199 14.62 -5.53 -13.27
C SER A 199 13.51 -6.17 -12.44
N ALA A 200 12.26 -5.87 -12.79
CA ALA A 200 11.07 -6.46 -12.14
C ALA A 200 10.99 -7.98 -12.34
N TYR A 201 11.73 -8.55 -13.28
CA TYR A 201 11.82 -10.00 -13.46
C TYR A 201 12.53 -10.73 -12.30
N PHE A 202 13.18 -10.01 -11.38
CA PHE A 202 13.77 -10.59 -10.18
C PHE A 202 12.78 -10.73 -9.02
N VAL A 203 11.55 -10.21 -9.14
CA VAL A 203 10.53 -10.35 -8.09
C VAL A 203 10.19 -11.82 -7.90
N THR A 204 10.31 -12.30 -6.66
CA THR A 204 9.94 -13.67 -6.26
C THR A 204 8.64 -13.67 -5.44
N ASP A 205 8.37 -12.60 -4.70
CA ASP A 205 7.09 -12.34 -4.05
C ASP A 205 6.32 -11.29 -4.85
N THR A 206 5.34 -11.74 -5.63
CA THR A 206 4.51 -10.86 -6.46
C THR A 206 3.48 -10.05 -5.68
N GLU A 207 3.11 -10.47 -4.46
CA GLU A 207 2.16 -9.75 -3.64
C GLU A 207 2.84 -8.52 -3.02
N ARG A 208 4.03 -8.72 -2.45
CA ARG A 208 4.84 -7.67 -1.82
C ARG A 208 5.72 -6.90 -2.82
N GLN A 209 5.86 -7.39 -4.05
CA GLN A 209 6.79 -6.87 -5.06
C GLN A 209 8.26 -6.89 -4.60
N GLU A 210 8.63 -7.96 -3.90
CA GLU A 210 9.95 -8.15 -3.27
C GLU A 210 10.76 -9.27 -3.95
N THR A 211 12.09 -9.18 -3.86
CA THR A 211 13.01 -10.26 -4.22
C THR A 211 13.55 -10.89 -2.95
N VAL A 212 12.95 -12.02 -2.56
CA VAL A 212 13.35 -12.83 -1.41
C VAL A 212 14.31 -13.92 -1.87
N LEU A 213 15.51 -13.96 -1.29
CA LEU A 213 16.54 -14.96 -1.54
C LEU A 213 16.95 -15.63 -0.22
N GLU A 214 16.73 -16.93 -0.09
CA GLU A 214 17.12 -17.71 1.09
C GLU A 214 18.55 -18.24 0.95
N ASP A 215 19.37 -18.07 2.00
CA ASP A 215 20.79 -18.50 2.06
C ASP A 215 21.59 -18.21 0.76
N PRO A 216 21.59 -16.95 0.26
CA PRO A 216 22.23 -16.62 -1.00
C PRO A 216 23.74 -16.43 -0.85
N TYR A 217 24.46 -16.68 -1.95
CA TYR A 217 25.78 -16.08 -2.10
C TYR A 217 25.66 -14.59 -2.43
N ILE A 218 26.61 -13.78 -1.95
CA ILE A 218 26.68 -12.35 -2.26
C ILE A 218 27.97 -12.08 -3.04
N LEU A 219 27.83 -11.67 -4.31
CA LEU A 219 28.93 -11.24 -5.15
C LEU A 219 29.04 -9.72 -5.11
N ILE A 220 30.16 -9.21 -4.59
CA ILE A 220 30.48 -7.78 -4.55
C ILE A 220 31.53 -7.47 -5.61
N VAL A 221 31.19 -6.57 -6.52
CA VAL A 221 32.07 -6.10 -7.61
C VAL A 221 32.21 -4.58 -7.48
N ASN A 222 33.43 -4.05 -7.57
CA ASN A 222 33.69 -2.61 -7.48
C ASN A 222 33.75 -1.94 -8.87
N SER A 223 32.96 -2.45 -9.81
CA SER A 223 32.98 -2.00 -11.20
C SER A 223 31.74 -2.45 -11.94
N LYS A 224 31.29 -1.62 -12.89
CA LYS A 224 30.16 -1.93 -13.76
C LYS A 224 30.40 -3.20 -14.58
N ILE A 225 29.57 -4.21 -14.36
CA ILE A 225 29.55 -5.43 -15.17
C ILE A 225 28.82 -5.13 -16.49
N SER A 226 29.56 -5.17 -17.60
CA SER A 226 28.98 -4.94 -18.94
C SER A 226 29.00 -6.19 -19.83
N ASN A 227 29.70 -7.25 -19.42
CA ASN A 227 29.87 -8.47 -20.19
C ASN A 227 29.64 -9.71 -19.33
N VAL A 228 28.70 -10.56 -19.76
CA VAL A 228 28.36 -11.80 -19.05
C VAL A 228 29.54 -12.77 -18.92
N LYS A 229 30.52 -12.72 -19.83
CA LYS A 229 31.70 -13.60 -19.80
C LYS A 229 32.51 -13.47 -18.51
N GLU A 230 32.50 -12.29 -17.89
CA GLU A 230 33.18 -12.02 -16.62
C GLU A 230 32.52 -12.74 -15.43
N LEU A 231 31.23 -13.10 -15.56
CA LEU A 231 30.45 -13.78 -14.53
C LEU A 231 30.38 -15.30 -14.70
N VAL A 232 30.63 -15.84 -15.88
CA VAL A 232 30.41 -17.27 -16.21
C VAL A 232 31.03 -18.21 -15.18
N ALA A 233 32.31 -18.02 -14.86
CA ALA A 233 33.03 -18.89 -13.93
C ALA A 233 32.47 -18.85 -12.50
N VAL A 234 31.92 -17.71 -12.07
CA VAL A 234 31.29 -17.56 -10.75
C VAL A 234 29.90 -18.20 -10.77
N LEU A 235 29.11 -17.91 -11.80
CA LEU A 235 27.77 -18.47 -11.99
C LEU A 235 27.80 -20.00 -12.01
N GLU A 236 28.75 -20.61 -12.73
CA GLU A 236 28.91 -22.07 -12.78
C GLU A 236 29.14 -22.68 -11.39
N LYS A 237 29.99 -22.03 -10.57
CA LYS A 237 30.28 -22.51 -9.22
C LYS A 237 29.08 -22.36 -8.29
N VAL A 238 28.37 -21.24 -8.36
CA VAL A 238 27.18 -21.02 -7.53
C VAL A 238 26.06 -21.98 -7.95
N MET A 239 25.88 -22.22 -9.24
CA MET A 239 24.91 -23.17 -9.76
C MET A 239 25.14 -24.60 -9.25
N GLN A 240 26.40 -25.02 -9.07
CA GLN A 240 26.73 -26.33 -8.49
C GLN A 240 26.30 -26.48 -7.02
N SER A 241 26.22 -25.37 -6.28
CA SER A 241 25.78 -25.36 -4.89
C SER A 241 24.25 -25.29 -4.73
N ASN A 242 23.51 -25.10 -5.85
CA ASN A 242 22.06 -24.92 -5.86
C ASN A 242 21.54 -23.84 -4.89
N LYS A 243 22.33 -22.77 -4.71
CA LYS A 243 21.99 -21.61 -3.90
C LYS A 243 21.72 -20.38 -4.77
N PRO A 244 20.87 -19.43 -4.32
CA PRO A 244 20.68 -18.17 -5.03
C PRO A 244 21.94 -17.28 -5.00
N LEU A 245 21.97 -16.25 -5.86
CA LEU A 245 23.06 -15.28 -5.96
C LEU A 245 22.53 -13.84 -5.98
N LEU A 246 22.97 -13.03 -5.02
CA LEU A 246 22.82 -11.58 -5.04
C LEU A 246 24.08 -10.94 -5.65
N ILE A 247 23.92 -10.04 -6.60
CA ILE A 247 25.03 -9.30 -7.23
C ILE A 247 24.92 -7.82 -6.87
N ILE A 248 25.98 -7.28 -6.26
CA ILE A 248 26.13 -5.86 -5.93
C ILE A 248 27.37 -5.37 -6.71
N ALA A 249 27.19 -4.49 -7.70
CA ALA A 249 28.23 -4.12 -8.68
C ALA A 249 28.25 -2.63 -9.05
#